data_AF-A0A182NEM3-F1
#
_entry.id   AF-A0A182NEM3-F1
#
_cell.length_a   1.000
_cell.length_b   1.000
_cell.length_c   1.000
_cell.angle_alpha   90.00
_cell.angle_beta   90.00
_cell.angle_gamma   90.00
#
_symmetry.space_group_name_H-M   'P 1'
#
loop_
_entity.id
_entity.type
_entity.pdbx_description
1 polymer ?
#
loop_
_entity_poly.entity_id
_entity_poly.type
_entity_poly.pdbx_seq_one_letter_code
_entity_poly.pdbx_strand_id
1 'polypeptide(L)' 'IYTDWANYYLERAKSKKKVSDLSADCRDGLLLAEVIEAVTTFKVPDLVKKPKTAQHMYFLLAL' A
#
# COMPACT_ATOMS: atom_id res chain seq x y z
N ILE A 1 1.21 -16.22 4.03
CA ILE A 1 2.46 -15.59 4.52
C ILE A 1 2.50 -14.09 4.21
N TYR A 2 2.75 -13.63 2.97
CA TYR A 2 2.84 -12.17 2.71
C TYR A 2 1.52 -11.41 2.92
N THR A 3 0.38 -12.05 2.62
CA THR A 3 -0.95 -11.52 2.93
C THR A 3 -1.13 -11.31 4.44
N ASP A 4 -0.79 -12.33 5.25
CA ASP A 4 -0.92 -12.27 6.71
C ASP A 4 0.04 -11.26 7.32
N TRP A 5 1.27 -11.20 6.81
CA TRP A 5 2.27 -10.22 7.21
C TRP A 5 1.79 -8.79 6.92
N ALA A 6 1.25 -8.53 5.72
CA ALA A 6 0.72 -7.21 5.37
C ALA A 6 -0.48 -6.84 6.27
N ASN A 7 -1.40 -7.78 6.47
CA ASN A 7 -2.56 -7.58 7.34
C ASN A 7 -2.16 -7.28 8.78
N TYR A 8 -1.13 -7.94 9.31
CA TYR A 8 -0.61 -7.65 10.65
C TYR A 8 -0.20 -6.17 10.81
N TYR A 9 0.54 -5.62 9.83
CA TYR A 9 0.94 -4.21 9.88
C TYR A 9 -0.24 -3.25 9.66
N LEU A 10 -1.15 -3.58 8.75
CA LEU A 10 -2.35 -2.79 8.49
C LEU A 10 -3.25 -2.71 9.73
N GLU A 11 -3.47 -3.83 10.42
CA GLU A 11 -4.22 -3.89 11.68
C GLU A 11 -3.54 -3.04 12.76
N ARG A 12 -2.20 -3.14 12.88
CA ARG A 12 -1.42 -2.31 13.82
C ARG A 12 -1.53 -0.82 13.53
N ALA A 13 -1.60 -0.45 12.25
CA ALA A 13 -1.82 0.94 11.81
C ALA A 13 -3.30 1.39 11.88
N LYS A 14 -4.22 0.53 12.36
CA LYS A 14 -5.67 0.76 12.38
C LYS A 14 -6.25 1.06 10.99
N SER A 15 -5.66 0.48 9.95
CA SER A 15 -6.18 0.58 8.59
C SER A 15 -7.55 -0.09 8.50
N LYS A 16 -8.41 0.47 7.64
CA LYS A 16 -9.70 -0.14 7.28
C LYS A 16 -9.56 -1.15 6.14
N LYS A 17 -8.40 -1.20 5.49
CA LYS A 17 -8.13 -2.11 4.38
C LYS A 17 -7.63 -3.44 4.92
N LYS A 18 -8.01 -4.51 4.23
CA LYS A 18 -7.52 -5.86 4.47
C LYS A 18 -7.10 -6.46 3.13
N VAL A 19 -5.93 -7.07 3.11
CA VAL A 19 -5.42 -7.78 1.94
C VAL A 19 -6.10 -9.12 1.86
N SER A 20 -6.80 -9.36 0.75
CA SER A 20 -7.36 -10.66 0.38
C SER A 20 -6.57 -11.30 -0.74
N ASP A 21 -6.20 -10.51 -1.75
CA ASP A 21 -5.36 -10.92 -2.87
C ASP A 21 -4.30 -9.85 -3.09
N LEU A 22 -3.07 -10.16 -2.67
CA LEU A 22 -1.95 -9.23 -2.74
C LEU A 22 -1.70 -8.73 -4.18
N SER A 23 -1.97 -9.54 -5.20
CA SER A 23 -1.74 -9.16 -6.59
C SER A 23 -2.79 -8.17 -7.11
N ALA A 24 -4.05 -8.36 -6.72
CA ALA A 24 -5.15 -7.48 -7.11
C ALA A 24 -5.20 -6.21 -6.26
N ASP A 25 -4.96 -6.34 -4.95
CA ASP A 25 -5.12 -5.26 -3.98
C ASP A 25 -3.96 -4.25 -4.04
N CYS A 26 -2.78 -4.65 -4.54
CA CYS A 26 -1.63 -3.74 -4.71
C CYS A 26 -1.60 -3.02 -6.07
N ARG A 27 -2.60 -3.24 -6.93
CA ARG A 27 -2.58 -2.80 -8.35
C ARG A 27 -2.59 -1.30 -8.54
N ASP A 28 -3.19 -0.56 -7.59
CA ASP A 28 -3.22 0.90 -7.59
C ASP A 28 -2.08 1.53 -6.79
N GLY A 29 -1.21 0.72 -6.18
CA GLY A 29 -0.09 1.15 -5.33
C GLY A 29 -0.49 1.72 -3.96
N LEU A 30 -1.79 1.94 -3.70
CA LEU A 30 -2.25 2.58 -2.46
C LEU A 30 -2.16 1.64 -1.26
N LEU A 31 -2.54 0.39 -1.45
CA LEU A 31 -2.39 -0.62 -0.39
C LEU A 31 -0.91 -0.81 -0.04
N LEU A 32 -0.06 -0.89 -1.05
CA LEU A 32 1.38 -1.07 -0.86
C LEU A 32 2.00 0.11 -0.11
N ALA A 33 1.65 1.35 -0.49
CA ALA A 33 2.06 2.53 0.25
C ALA A 33 1.62 2.48 1.72
N GLU A 34 0.38 2.09 1.99
CA GLU A 34 -0.15 1.99 3.36
C GLU A 34 0.55 0.93 4.20
N VAL A 35 0.92 -0.21 3.58
CA VAL A 35 1.76 -1.23 4.23
C VAL A 35 3.17 -0.68 4.52
N ILE A 36 3.77 0.06 3.59
CA ILE A 36 5.08 0.71 3.79
C ILE A 36 5.02 1.72 4.94
N GLU A 37 3.99 2.57 4.97
CA GLU A 37 3.79 3.53 6.06
C GLU A 37 3.59 2.82 7.41
N ALA A 38 2.86 1.71 7.42
CA ALA A 38 2.63 0.92 8.63
C ALA A 38 3.90 0.24 9.16
N VAL A 39 4.80 -0.21 8.26
CA VAL A 39 6.06 -0.86 8.62
C VAL A 39 7.12 0.17 9.02
N THR A 40 7.29 1.22 8.24
CA THR A 40 8.35 2.23 8.43
C THR A 40 7.97 3.29 9.45
N THR A 41 6.68 3.45 9.76
CA THR A 41 6.09 4.55 10.55
C THR A 41 6.31 5.95 9.95
N PHE A 42 6.80 6.02 8.72
CA PHE A 42 6.96 7.27 7.95
C PHE A 42 5.91 7.35 6.86
N LYS A 43 5.49 8.58 6.53
CA LYS A 43 4.57 8.79 5.41
C LYS A 43 5.31 8.69 4.09
N VAL A 44 4.69 8.04 3.11
CA VAL A 44 5.19 7.99 1.74
C VAL A 44 4.97 9.38 1.13
N PRO A 45 6.04 10.09 0.74
CA PRO A 45 5.91 11.41 0.11
C PRO A 45 5.20 11.28 -1.23
N ASP A 46 4.52 12.34 -1.68
CA ASP A 46 3.89 12.45 -3.01
C ASP A 46 2.85 11.37 -3.39
N LEU A 47 2.31 10.63 -2.42
CA LEU A 47 1.33 9.57 -2.68
C LEU A 47 0.03 10.11 -3.32
N VAL A 48 -0.23 9.69 -4.56
CA VAL A 48 -1.45 10.04 -5.29
C VAL A 48 -2.63 9.21 -4.78
N LYS A 49 -3.44 9.76 -3.87
CA LYS A 49 -4.56 9.07 -3.19
C LYS A 49 -5.69 8.57 -4.10
N LYS A 50 -5.74 9.04 -5.35
CA LYS A 50 -6.74 8.63 -6.35
C LYS A 50 -6.04 8.52 -7.71
N PRO A 51 -5.27 7.44 -7.95
CA PRO A 51 -4.58 7.26 -9.21
C PRO A 51 -5.62 7.12 -10.33
N LYS A 52 -5.56 8.02 -11.32
CA LYS A 52 -6.50 8.04 -12.46
C LYS A 52 -5.86 7.64 -13.79
N THR A 53 -4.53 7.61 -13.84
CA THR A 53 -3.76 7.33 -15.05
C THR A 53 -2.76 6.22 -14.73
N ALA A 54 -2.35 5.47 -15.73
CA ALA A 54 -1.34 4.43 -15.56
C ALA A 54 -0.04 4.99 -14.94
N GLN A 55 0.34 6.22 -15.31
CA GLN A 55 1.49 6.92 -14.71
C GLN A 55 1.39 7.10 -13.18
N HIS A 56 0.19 7.31 -12.63
CA HIS A 56 -0.01 7.41 -11.18
C HIS A 56 0.10 6.06 -10.46
N MET A 57 0.02 4.94 -11.19
CA MET A 57 0.08 3.58 -10.63
C MET A 57 1.52 3.04 -10.57
N TYR A 58 2.48 3.63 -11.31
CA TYR A 58 3.89 3.23 -11.33
C TYR A 58 4.72 3.83 -10.18
N PHE A 59 4.06 4.25 -9.09
CA PHE A 59 4.63 5.05 -8.00
C PHE A 59 5.90 4.46 -7.33
N LEU A 60 6.15 3.16 -7.48
CA LEU A 60 7.32 2.48 -6.90
C LEU A 60 8.53 2.32 -7.81
N LEU A 61 8.51 2.72 -9.09
CA LEU A 61 9.70 2.61 -9.94
C LEU A 61 10.82 3.62 -9.61
N ALA A 62 10.59 4.53 -8.65
CA ALA A 62 11.53 5.58 -8.25
C ALA A 62 12.12 5.39 -6.82
N LEU A 63 11.83 4.27 -6.17
CA LEU A 63 12.47 3.82 -4.91
C LEU A 63 13.31 2.57 -5.20
#